data_AF-A0A238DAE4-F1
#
_entry.id   AF-A0A238DAE4-F1
#
_cell.length_a   1.000
_cell.length_b   1.000
_cell.length_c   1.000
_cell.angle_alpha   90.00
_cell.angle_beta   90.00
_cell.angle_gamma   90.00
#
_symmetry.space_group_name_H-M   'P 1'
#
loop_
_entity.id
_entity.type
_entity.pdbx_description
1 polymer ?
#
loop_
_entity_poly.entity_id
_entity_poly.type
_entity_poly.pdbx_seq_one_letter_code
_entity_poly.pdbx_strand_id
1 'polypeptide(L)'
;SEAYVEAFTNCQVKGKADSLTAIPIIETQAGDVSAFVPSNVISINDGQIFLQTELFNAGVRPAVDPGISVSRVGGSAQTKIVKKLSGGIRTALAQYRELAALAQFSYDLDETIKKQLDPGQKVSELMKQKQ
;
A
#
# COMPACT_ATOMS: atom_id res chain seq x y z
N SER A 1 -28.54 26.82 2.10
CA SER A 1 -29.30 26.47 0.89
C SER A 1 -28.33 26.21 -0.25
N GLU A 2 -28.68 25.37 -1.21
CA GLU A 2 -27.88 25.08 -2.41
C GLU A 2 -27.40 26.38 -3.10
N ALA A 3 -28.28 27.37 -3.21
CA ALA A 3 -27.98 28.70 -3.74
C ALA A 3 -26.86 29.46 -3.00
N TYR A 4 -26.71 29.27 -1.68
CA TYR A 4 -25.64 29.91 -0.90
C TYR A 4 -24.27 29.29 -1.21
N VAL A 5 -24.21 27.96 -1.32
CA VAL A 5 -22.97 27.23 -1.63
C VAL A 5 -22.52 27.52 -3.05
N GLU A 6 -23.47 27.59 -4.00
CA GLU A 6 -23.17 27.97 -5.39
C GLU A 6 -22.61 29.39 -5.51
N ALA A 7 -23.22 30.36 -4.82
CA ALA A 7 -22.77 31.74 -4.81
C ALA A 7 -21.40 31.89 -4.12
N PHE A 8 -21.16 31.18 -3.02
CA PHE A 8 -19.90 31.23 -2.28
C PHE A 8 -18.74 30.57 -3.04
N THR A 9 -19.03 29.57 -3.88
CA THR A 9 -18.01 28.78 -4.59
C THR A 9 -17.87 29.15 -6.07
N ASN A 10 -18.53 30.23 -6.53
CA ASN A 10 -18.57 30.63 -7.94
C ASN A 10 -18.92 29.46 -8.88
N CYS A 11 -19.95 28.68 -8.53
CA CYS A 11 -20.40 27.51 -9.28
C CYS A 11 -19.34 26.38 -9.45
N GLN A 12 -18.20 26.42 -8.76
CA GLN A 12 -17.16 25.40 -8.88
C GLN A 12 -17.58 24.02 -8.36
N VAL A 13 -18.66 23.97 -7.56
CA VAL A 13 -19.16 22.74 -6.92
C VAL A 13 -20.46 22.26 -7.58
N LYS A 14 -20.97 23.01 -8.56
CA LYS A 14 -22.20 22.67 -9.29
C LYS A 14 -21.97 21.42 -10.13
N GLY A 15 -22.70 20.35 -9.84
CA GLY A 15 -22.55 19.05 -10.50
C GLY A 15 -21.33 18.23 -10.06
N LYS A 16 -20.62 18.63 -8.99
CA LYS A 16 -19.63 17.76 -8.36
C LYS A 16 -20.35 16.73 -7.49
N ALA A 17 -20.21 15.45 -7.85
CA ALA A 17 -20.75 14.35 -7.08
C ALA A 17 -20.12 14.34 -5.68
N ASP A 18 -20.96 14.33 -4.66
CA ASP A 18 -20.55 14.03 -3.30
C ASP A 18 -19.95 12.62 -3.25
N SER A 19 -18.88 12.39 -2.49
CA SER A 19 -18.18 11.11 -2.48
C SER A 19 -18.17 10.48 -1.09
N LEU A 20 -18.50 9.19 -1.03
CA LEU A 20 -18.38 8.36 0.17
C LEU A 20 -17.26 7.33 -0.07
N THR A 21 -16.22 7.37 0.75
CA THR A 21 -15.13 6.38 0.72
C THR A 21 -15.29 5.43 1.91
N ALA A 22 -15.44 4.14 1.63
CA ALA A 22 -15.52 3.10 2.66
C ALA A 22 -14.14 2.45 2.88
N ILE A 23 -13.79 2.19 4.15
CA ILE A 23 -12.58 1.48 4.54
C ILE A 23 -13.00 0.31 5.45
N PRO A 24 -13.38 -0.84 4.88
CA PRO A 24 -13.75 -2.01 5.68
C PRO A 24 -12.50 -2.61 6.34
N ILE A 25 -12.62 -3.00 7.61
CA ILE A 25 -11.57 -3.70 8.35
C ILE A 25 -12.01 -5.15 8.53
N ILE A 26 -11.15 -6.08 8.12
CA ILE A 26 -11.38 -7.52 8.23
C ILE A 26 -10.21 -8.15 8.99
N GLU A 27 -10.53 -8.95 9.98
CA GLU A 27 -9.55 -9.78 10.68
C GLU A 27 -9.36 -11.10 9.93
N THR A 28 -8.12 -11.45 9.64
CA THR A 28 -7.75 -12.76 9.07
C THR A 28 -7.24 -13.66 10.18
N GLN A 29 -7.63 -14.94 10.12
CA GLN A 29 -7.11 -15.95 11.04
C GLN A 29 -5.81 -16.50 10.48
N ALA A 30 -4.73 -16.44 11.26
CA ALA A 30 -3.38 -16.88 10.85
C ALA A 30 -2.88 -16.28 9.51
N GLY A 31 -3.38 -15.11 9.11
CA GLY A 31 -3.02 -14.48 7.84
C GLY A 31 -3.66 -15.11 6.60
N ASP A 32 -4.65 -15.99 6.76
CA ASP A 32 -5.35 -16.61 5.63
C ASP A 32 -6.31 -15.64 4.93
N VAL A 33 -5.92 -15.21 3.73
CA VAL A 33 -6.73 -14.36 2.84
C VAL A 33 -7.66 -15.14 1.92
N SER A 34 -7.50 -16.47 1.86
CA SER A 34 -8.31 -17.36 1.03
C SER A 34 -9.60 -17.81 1.71
N ALA A 35 -9.72 -17.56 3.01
CA ALA A 35 -10.94 -17.81 3.77
C ALA A 35 -12.16 -17.12 3.13
N PHE A 36 -13.35 -17.70 3.36
CA PHE A 36 -14.60 -17.29 2.70
C PHE A 36 -14.93 -15.80 2.90
N VAL A 37 -14.77 -15.27 4.11
CA VAL A 37 -15.10 -13.86 4.39
C VAL A 37 -14.09 -12.90 3.75
N PRO A 38 -12.76 -13.03 3.98
CA PRO A 38 -11.76 -12.17 3.33
C PRO A 38 -11.84 -12.18 1.80
N SER A 39 -11.96 -13.36 1.18
CA SER A 39 -12.03 -13.49 -0.29
C SER A 39 -13.23 -12.75 -0.89
N ASN A 40 -14.40 -12.83 -0.26
CA ASN A 40 -15.59 -12.09 -0.69
C ASN A 40 -15.43 -10.58 -0.56
N VAL A 41 -14.80 -10.11 0.52
CA VAL A 41 -14.57 -8.66 0.70
C VAL A 41 -13.54 -8.14 -0.30
N ILE A 42 -12.49 -8.92 -0.60
CA ILE A 42 -11.49 -8.59 -1.62
C ILE A 42 -12.11 -8.54 -3.02
N SER A 43 -13.09 -9.39 -3.32
CA SER A 43 -13.74 -9.37 -4.64
C SER A 43 -14.57 -8.11 -4.86
N ILE A 44 -15.23 -7.60 -3.81
CA ILE A 44 -16.08 -6.40 -3.84
C ILE A 44 -15.26 -5.10 -3.87
N ASN A 45 -14.15 -5.03 -3.14
CA ASN A 45 -13.41 -3.78 -2.97
C ASN A 45 -12.46 -3.45 -4.13
N ASP A 46 -12.21 -2.16 -4.32
CA ASP A 46 -11.25 -1.64 -5.31
C ASP A 46 -9.78 -1.76 -4.89
N GLY A 47 -9.50 -2.47 -3.81
CA GLY A 47 -8.14 -2.65 -3.29
C GLY A 47 -8.14 -3.13 -1.86
N GLN A 48 -6.94 -3.43 -1.37
CA GLN A 48 -6.72 -3.91 -0.02
C GLN A 48 -5.36 -3.45 0.49
N ILE A 49 -5.31 -3.20 1.80
CA ILE A 49 -4.10 -3.03 2.58
C ILE A 49 -4.00 -4.26 3.47
N PHE A 50 -3.00 -5.09 3.25
CA PHE A 50 -2.78 -6.30 4.02
C PHE A 50 -1.70 -6.07 5.07
N LEU A 51 -2.03 -6.31 6.34
CA LEU A 51 -1.13 -6.13 7.47
C LEU A 51 -0.63 -7.49 7.96
N GLN A 52 0.67 -7.63 8.16
CA GLN A 52 1.30 -8.88 8.61
C GLN A 52 1.90 -8.76 10.00
N THR A 53 1.65 -9.77 10.83
CA THR A 53 2.18 -9.88 12.18
C THR A 53 3.71 -9.97 12.20
N GLU A 54 4.31 -10.67 11.23
CA GLU A 54 5.77 -10.79 11.09
C GLU A 54 6.45 -9.43 10.88
N LEU A 55 5.90 -8.60 9.99
CA LEU A 55 6.41 -7.24 9.73
C LEU A 55 6.27 -6.35 10.97
N PHE A 56 5.13 -6.46 11.67
CA PHE A 56 4.89 -5.72 12.90
C PHE A 56 5.90 -6.10 13.99
N ASN A 57 6.17 -7.39 14.15
CA ASN A 57 7.14 -7.92 15.12
C ASN A 57 8.59 -7.57 14.76
N ALA A 58 8.89 -7.46 13.46
CA ALA A 58 10.19 -6.97 12.95
C ALA A 58 10.37 -5.44 13.07
N GLY A 59 9.41 -4.73 13.66
CA GLY A 59 9.49 -3.28 13.87
C GLY A 59 9.16 -2.43 12.63
N VAL A 60 8.59 -3.03 11.58
CA VAL A 60 8.05 -2.29 10.43
C VAL A 60 6.63 -1.84 10.76
N ARG A 61 6.42 -0.52 10.87
CA ARG A 61 5.12 0.08 11.16
C ARG A 61 4.91 1.29 10.22
N PRO A 62 3.81 1.37 9.46
CA PRO A 62 2.72 0.39 9.37
C PRO A 62 3.16 -0.92 8.69
N ALA A 63 2.65 -2.05 9.17
CA ALA A 63 3.08 -3.40 8.81
C ALA A 63 2.49 -3.89 7.48
N VAL A 64 2.52 -3.06 6.44
CA VAL A 64 1.87 -3.29 5.15
C VAL A 64 2.71 -4.24 4.28
N ASP A 65 2.08 -5.28 3.75
CA ASP A 65 2.69 -6.14 2.74
C ASP A 65 2.54 -5.52 1.33
N PRO A 66 3.63 -5.04 0.69
CA PRO A 66 3.59 -4.42 -0.64
C PRO A 66 3.28 -5.40 -1.79
N GLY A 67 3.46 -6.72 -1.56
CA GLY A 67 3.19 -7.76 -2.55
C GLY A 67 1.70 -8.07 -2.67
N ILE A 68 1.03 -8.24 -1.53
CA ILE A 68 -0.40 -8.60 -1.46
C ILE A 68 -1.31 -7.37 -1.50
N SER A 69 -0.84 -6.22 -0.99
CA SER A 69 -1.61 -4.98 -0.97
C SER A 69 -1.69 -4.35 -2.37
N VAL A 70 -2.89 -3.94 -2.77
CA VAL A 70 -3.14 -3.36 -4.10
C VAL A 70 -4.18 -2.26 -4.02
N SER A 71 -4.10 -1.31 -4.95
CA SER A 71 -5.21 -0.42 -5.30
C SER A 71 -5.49 -0.58 -6.79
N ARG A 72 -6.72 -1.00 -7.14
CA ARG A 72 -7.20 -1.15 -8.53
C ARG A 72 -7.43 0.22 -9.19
N VAL A 73 -7.75 1.25 -8.40
CA VAL A 73 -7.80 2.65 -8.89
C VAL A 73 -6.40 3.18 -9.23
N GLY A 74 -5.39 2.72 -8.49
CA GLY A 74 -3.98 2.97 -8.77
C GLY A 74 -3.61 4.46 -8.78
N GLY A 75 -2.76 4.86 -9.72
CA GLY A 75 -2.24 6.23 -9.81
C GLY A 75 -3.27 7.29 -10.24
N SER A 76 -4.51 6.90 -10.55
CA SER A 76 -5.58 7.86 -10.89
C SER A 76 -6.10 8.61 -9.66
N ALA A 77 -5.99 8.01 -8.47
CA ALA A 77 -6.33 8.65 -7.20
C ALA A 77 -5.18 9.51 -6.61
N GLN A 78 -4.01 9.52 -7.26
CA GLN A 78 -2.82 10.20 -6.75
C GLN A 78 -2.64 11.58 -7.37
N THR A 79 -2.08 12.52 -6.61
CA THR A 79 -1.63 13.80 -7.16
C THR A 79 -0.43 13.58 -8.10
N LYS A 80 -0.23 14.51 -9.04
CA LYS A 80 0.85 14.42 -10.05
C LYS A 80 2.24 14.23 -9.43
N ILE A 81 2.50 14.89 -8.30
CA ILE A 81 3.79 14.81 -7.60
C ILE A 81 3.98 13.42 -6.99
N VAL A 82 2.97 12.90 -6.29
CA VAL A 82 3.02 11.56 -5.69
C VAL A 82 3.24 10.52 -6.77
N LYS A 83 2.43 10.54 -7.84
CA LYS A 83 2.56 9.59 -8.96
C LYS A 83 3.96 9.57 -9.58
N LYS A 84 4.60 10.74 -9.72
CA LYS A 84 5.96 10.84 -10.26
C LYS A 84 7.02 10.25 -9.32
N LEU A 85 6.86 10.43 -8.01
CA LEU A 85 7.83 9.97 -7.01
C LEU A 85 7.60 8.53 -6.56
N SER A 86 6.35 8.03 -6.59
CA SER A 86 5.97 6.74 -6.03
C SER A 86 6.00 5.58 -7.02
N GLY A 87 6.17 5.84 -8.32
CA GLY A 87 6.03 4.82 -9.37
C GLY A 87 6.93 3.59 -9.22
N GLY A 88 8.16 3.76 -8.71
CA GLY A 88 9.12 2.67 -8.51
C GLY A 88 9.10 2.04 -7.12
N ILE A 89 8.40 2.65 -6.15
CA ILE A 89 8.50 2.27 -4.73
C ILE A 89 7.93 0.87 -4.48
N ARG A 90 6.76 0.56 -5.06
CA ARG A 90 6.13 -0.76 -4.90
C ARG A 90 7.01 -1.88 -5.43
N THR A 91 7.54 -1.71 -6.64
CA THR A 91 8.41 -2.72 -7.28
C THR A 91 9.70 -2.92 -6.49
N ALA A 92 10.32 -1.83 -6.03
CA ALA A 92 11.54 -1.92 -5.21
C ALA A 92 11.28 -2.65 -3.88
N LEU A 93 10.16 -2.38 -3.22
CA LEU A 93 9.78 -3.05 -1.96
C LEU A 93 9.44 -4.54 -2.18
N ALA A 94 8.77 -4.89 -3.28
CA ALA A 94 8.47 -6.28 -3.63
C ALA A 94 9.76 -7.08 -3.91
N GLN A 95 10.64 -6.54 -4.74
CA GLN A 95 11.95 -7.15 -5.05
C GLN A 95 12.83 -7.28 -3.81
N TYR A 96 12.87 -6.26 -2.96
CA TYR A 96 13.61 -6.31 -1.69
C TYR A 96 13.15 -7.47 -0.82
N ARG A 97 11.83 -7.68 -0.73
CA ARG A 97 11.26 -8.74 0.11
C ARG A 97 11.60 -10.13 -0.42
N GLU A 98 11.49 -10.35 -1.73
CA GLU A 98 11.89 -11.62 -2.36
C GLU A 98 13.38 -11.91 -2.13
N LEU A 99 14.24 -10.92 -2.36
CA LEU A 99 15.69 -11.05 -2.16
C LEU A 99 16.06 -11.22 -0.68
N ALA A 100 15.37 -10.54 0.25
CA ALA A 100 15.62 -10.67 1.68
C ALA A 100 15.26 -12.07 2.19
N ALA A 101 14.19 -12.67 1.68
CA ALA A 101 13.84 -14.06 1.99
C ALA A 101 14.90 -15.04 1.47
N LEU A 102 15.41 -14.86 0.25
CA LEU A 102 16.49 -15.69 -0.31
C LEU A 102 17.82 -15.50 0.43
N ALA A 103 18.12 -14.27 0.85
CA ALA A 103 19.33 -13.92 1.58
C ALA A 103 19.43 -14.60 2.95
N GLN A 104 18.31 -14.98 3.58
CA GLN A 104 18.33 -15.73 4.84
C GLN A 104 18.87 -17.16 4.70
N PHE A 105 18.86 -17.71 3.48
CA PHE A 105 19.30 -19.09 3.21
C PHE A 105 20.69 -19.19 2.55
N SER A 106 21.25 -18.07 2.11
CA SER A 106 22.51 -18.02 1.35
C SER A 106 23.65 -17.45 2.19
N TYR A 107 24.67 -18.26 2.46
CA TYR A 107 25.85 -17.86 3.22
C TYR A 107 26.77 -16.90 2.44
N ASP A 108 26.75 -16.98 1.11
CA ASP A 108 27.48 -16.09 0.20
C ASP A 108 26.48 -15.27 -0.64
N LEU A 109 26.19 -14.07 -0.16
CA LEU A 109 25.43 -13.09 -0.93
C LEU A 109 26.38 -12.42 -1.93
N ASP A 110 26.22 -12.78 -3.20
CA ASP A 110 26.93 -12.16 -4.31
C ASP A 110 26.79 -10.62 -4.25
N GLU A 111 27.85 -9.89 -4.60
CA GLU A 111 27.89 -8.42 -4.49
C GLU A 111 26.77 -7.75 -5.30
N THR A 112 26.33 -8.42 -6.37
CA THR A 112 25.19 -8.06 -7.20
C THR A 112 23.88 -8.02 -6.41
N ILE A 113 23.62 -9.02 -5.57
CA ILE A 113 22.42 -9.11 -4.73
C ILE A 113 22.46 -8.04 -3.63
N LYS A 114 23.62 -7.80 -3.01
CA LYS A 114 23.78 -6.73 -2.01
C LYS A 114 23.45 -5.35 -2.58
N LYS A 115 23.95 -5.05 -3.79
CA LYS A 115 23.65 -3.77 -4.48
C LYS A 115 22.16 -3.62 -4.82
N GLN A 116 21.44 -4.72 -5.01
CA GLN A 116 19.99 -4.71 -5.26
C GLN A 116 19.17 -4.60 -3.96
N LEU A 117 19.66 -5.14 -2.85
CA LEU A 117 19.00 -5.07 -1.54
C LEU A 117 19.08 -3.67 -0.90
N ASP A 118 20.21 -2.97 -1.05
CA ASP A 118 20.48 -1.68 -0.41
C ASP A 118 19.40 -0.60 -0.66
N PRO A 119 18.95 -0.35 -1.90
CA PRO A 119 17.86 0.60 -2.15
C PRO A 119 16.55 0.17 -1.49
N GLY A 120 16.25 -1.13 -1.53
CA GLY A 120 15.04 -1.71 -0.94
C GLY A 120 14.98 -1.51 0.57
N GLN A 121 16.10 -1.74 1.26
CA GLN A 121 16.20 -1.52 2.70
C GLN A 121 16.00 -0.05 3.06
N LYS A 122 16.62 0.88 2.33
CA LYS A 122 16.45 2.33 2.57
C LYS A 122 15.01 2.78 2.37
N VAL A 123 14.36 2.29 1.31
CA VAL A 123 12.95 2.59 1.05
C VAL A 123 12.07 1.99 2.15
N SER A 124 12.34 0.78 2.62
CA SER A 124 11.61 0.16 3.73
C SER A 124 11.72 0.99 5.02
N GLU A 125 12.92 1.46 5.37
CA GLU A 125 13.11 2.34 6.53
C GLU A 125 12.40 3.69 6.38
N LEU A 126 12.43 4.30 5.18
CA LEU A 126 11.72 5.56 4.91
C LEU A 126 10.20 5.43 5.04
N MET A 127 9.64 4.24 4.84
CA MET A 127 8.21 3.99 4.96
C MET A 127 7.76 3.73 6.40
N LYS A 128 8.70 3.61 7.36
CA LYS A 128 8.34 3.48 8.77
C LYS A 128 7.82 4.81 9.31
N GLN A 129 6.66 4.75 9.95
CA GLN A 129 5.98 5.90 10.56
C GLN A 129 5.58 5.58 11.99
N LYS A 130 5.71 6.58 12.86
CA LYS A 130 5.15 6.52 14.22
C LYS A 130 3.63 6.66 14.14
N GLN A 131 2.94 6.10 15.12
CA GLN A 131 1.49 6.19 15.24
C GLN A 131 1.05 7.61 15.65
#